data_AF-A0A1C3YLJ7-F1
#
_entry.id   AF-A0A1C3YLJ7-F1
#
_cell.length_a   1.000
_cell.length_b   1.000
_cell.length_c   1.000
_cell.angle_alpha   90.00
_cell.angle_beta   90.00
_cell.angle_gamma   90.00
#
_symmetry.space_group_name_H-M   'P 1'
#
loop_
_entity.id
_entity.type
_entity.pdbx_description
1 polymer ?
#
loop_
_entity_poly.entity_id
_entity_poly.type
_entity_poly.pdbx_seq_one_letter_code
_entity_poly.pdbx_strand_id
1 'polypeptide(L)'
;MAMFLPGLEVTKFVTEFVNSSQCEEVRNSGVFDIEERNKVRPDRRTGTGYMFREKEFWNEWNEFYNDDEEDESWPERYLMEWSLTVRPTLAHCCLQGGSYNPGKRGTSSRTYQGHSHSPNGASSTWQARSLHQLQGTTRKVQHENRSVFFGTLAMARNHPARFALLRTWSSPHYYPFMCDGTDRYSTTFLDSRNRSWAWRFVPKDMTASEYSPHETIKRRLGYLKHQFGSRVINRGDLILVMGEDEDDLFKYCITVTLAIQTKPWMWEIDLWKSFINVDMDFIERMEEH
;
A
#
# COMPACT_ATOMS: atom_id res chain seq x y z
N MET A 1 -12.61 8.55 -12.69
CA MET A 1 -13.81 7.70 -12.53
C MET A 1 -14.66 7.65 -13.79
N ALA A 2 -15.19 8.77 -14.30
CA ALA A 2 -16.05 8.81 -15.49
C ALA A 2 -15.47 8.09 -16.73
N MET A 3 -14.16 8.21 -16.96
CA MET A 3 -13.43 7.51 -18.04
C MET A 3 -13.55 5.96 -18.04
N PHE A 4 -14.00 5.34 -16.95
CA PHE A 4 -14.15 3.88 -16.83
C PHE A 4 -15.59 3.39 -17.08
N LEU A 5 -16.55 4.29 -17.25
CA LEU A 5 -17.95 3.95 -17.56
C LEU A 5 -18.42 4.75 -18.79
N PRO A 6 -17.79 4.56 -19.97
CA PRO A 6 -18.00 5.43 -21.13
C PRO A 6 -19.40 5.34 -21.73
N GLY A 7 -20.19 4.32 -21.38
CA GLY A 7 -21.55 4.09 -21.89
C GLY A 7 -22.63 4.96 -21.22
N LEU A 8 -22.30 5.67 -20.15
CA LEU A 8 -23.27 6.51 -19.43
C LEU A 8 -23.38 7.90 -20.03
N GLU A 9 -24.61 8.41 -20.20
CA GLU A 9 -24.85 9.76 -20.75
C GLU A 9 -24.16 10.85 -19.91
N VAL A 10 -24.14 10.70 -18.57
CA VAL A 10 -23.47 11.65 -17.67
C VAL A 10 -21.95 11.72 -17.88
N THR A 11 -21.35 10.69 -18.47
CA THR A 11 -19.90 10.62 -18.74
C THR A 11 -19.53 11.04 -20.16
N LYS A 12 -20.51 11.33 -21.03
CA LYS A 12 -20.32 11.55 -22.46
C LYS A 12 -19.21 12.54 -22.81
N PHE A 13 -19.17 13.70 -22.16
CA PHE A 13 -18.12 14.70 -22.42
C PHE A 13 -16.72 14.21 -22.02
N VAL A 14 -16.62 13.41 -20.96
CA VAL A 14 -15.34 12.81 -20.56
C VAL A 14 -14.94 11.73 -21.56
N THR A 15 -15.89 10.92 -22.03
CA THR A 15 -15.67 9.93 -23.08
C THR A 15 -15.18 10.58 -24.38
N GLU A 16 -15.83 11.66 -24.82
CA GLU A 16 -15.42 12.44 -26.00
C GLU A 16 -14.00 13.02 -25.81
N PHE A 17 -13.70 13.58 -24.64
CA PHE A 17 -12.36 14.09 -24.32
C PHE A 17 -11.30 12.99 -24.34
N VAL A 18 -11.56 11.85 -23.68
CA VAL A 18 -10.65 10.69 -23.66
C VAL A 18 -10.44 10.11 -25.07
N ASN A 19 -11.41 10.22 -25.97
CA ASN A 19 -11.30 9.78 -27.37
C ASN A 19 -10.65 10.83 -28.30
N SER A 20 -10.44 12.06 -27.84
CA SER A 20 -9.80 13.12 -28.63
C SER A 20 -8.30 12.85 -28.84
N SER A 21 -7.69 13.45 -29.87
CA SER A 21 -6.24 13.33 -30.10
C SER A 21 -5.38 13.75 -28.91
N GLN A 22 -5.88 14.63 -28.04
CA GLN A 22 -5.17 15.11 -26.85
C GLN A 22 -4.93 14.02 -25.79
N CYS A 23 -5.73 12.95 -25.78
CA CYS A 23 -5.63 11.86 -24.81
C CYS A 23 -5.04 10.58 -25.40
N GLU A 24 -4.33 10.66 -26.53
CA GLU A 24 -3.73 9.49 -27.18
C GLU A 24 -2.77 8.73 -26.25
N GLU A 25 -1.89 9.44 -25.53
CA GLU A 25 -0.99 8.83 -24.56
C GLU A 25 -1.74 8.09 -23.45
N VAL A 26 -2.84 8.66 -22.96
CA VAL A 26 -3.66 8.05 -21.88
C VAL A 26 -4.35 6.79 -22.39
N ARG A 27 -4.92 6.81 -23.61
CA ARG A 27 -5.53 5.62 -24.21
C ARG A 27 -4.51 4.50 -24.41
N ASN A 28 -3.27 4.85 -24.75
CA ASN A 28 -2.19 3.90 -24.99
C ASN A 28 -1.43 3.49 -23.72
N SER A 29 -1.71 4.11 -22.56
CA SER A 29 -0.99 3.89 -21.30
C SER A 29 -1.23 2.52 -20.64
N GLY A 30 -2.19 1.73 -21.14
CA GLY A 30 -2.62 0.46 -20.53
C GLY A 30 -3.58 0.63 -19.34
N VAL A 31 -3.92 1.85 -18.93
CA VAL A 31 -4.81 2.09 -17.77
C VAL A 31 -6.19 1.44 -17.93
N PHE A 32 -6.67 1.31 -19.16
CA PHE A 32 -7.97 0.68 -19.48
C PHE A 32 -7.88 -0.83 -19.76
N ASP A 33 -6.66 -1.38 -19.88
CA ASP A 33 -6.45 -2.80 -20.10
C ASP A 33 -6.47 -3.56 -18.77
N ILE A 34 -7.68 -3.88 -18.31
CA ILE A 34 -7.89 -4.53 -17.02
C ILE A 34 -7.28 -5.94 -16.96
N GLU A 35 -7.21 -6.66 -18.08
CA GLU A 35 -6.71 -8.03 -18.12
C GLU A 35 -5.19 -8.06 -18.02
N GLU A 36 -4.48 -7.22 -18.79
CA GLU A 36 -3.02 -7.10 -18.66
C GLU A 36 -2.64 -6.53 -17.28
N ARG A 37 -3.38 -5.55 -16.76
CA ARG A 37 -3.15 -5.01 -15.42
C ARG A 37 -3.42 -6.03 -14.32
N ASN A 38 -4.31 -6.99 -14.52
CA ASN A 38 -4.55 -8.05 -13.55
C ASN A 38 -3.36 -9.02 -13.44
N LYS A 39 -2.63 -9.25 -14.53
CA LYS A 39 -1.42 -10.11 -14.53
C LYS A 39 -0.30 -9.53 -13.67
N VAL A 40 -0.15 -8.21 -13.68
CA VAL A 40 0.86 -7.51 -12.89
C VAL A 40 0.22 -6.99 -11.61
N ARG A 41 0.33 -7.78 -10.53
CA ARG A 41 -0.19 -7.33 -9.22
C ARG A 41 0.37 -5.95 -8.89
N PRO A 42 -0.50 -4.99 -8.50
CA PRO A 42 -0.05 -3.74 -7.90
C PRO A 42 0.92 -4.03 -6.77
N ASP A 43 2.04 -3.29 -6.74
CA ASP A 43 3.03 -3.45 -5.68
C ASP A 43 2.35 -3.29 -4.31
N ARG A 44 2.27 -4.43 -3.62
CA ARG A 44 1.57 -4.62 -2.36
C ARG A 44 2.56 -5.19 -1.37
N ARG A 45 2.45 -4.77 -0.12
CA ARG A 45 3.02 -5.55 0.97
C ARG A 45 2.29 -6.90 0.96
N THR A 46 3.03 -7.97 0.79
CA THR A 46 2.49 -9.31 1.02
C THR A 46 2.10 -9.45 2.49
N GLY A 47 1.13 -10.31 2.81
CA GLY A 47 0.77 -10.61 4.20
C GLY A 47 1.94 -11.16 5.04
N THR A 48 3.09 -11.44 4.41
CA THR A 48 4.37 -11.84 5.02
C THR A 48 5.21 -10.65 5.48
N GLY A 49 4.57 -9.65 6.11
CA GLY A 49 5.28 -8.60 6.83
C GLY A 49 6.18 -9.19 7.93
N TYR A 50 7.09 -8.40 8.52
CA TYR A 50 8.05 -8.85 9.54
C TYR A 50 7.45 -9.80 10.60
N MET A 51 6.24 -9.50 11.08
CA MET A 51 5.55 -10.26 12.13
C MET A 51 4.99 -11.61 11.67
N PHE A 52 4.90 -11.85 10.36
CA PHE A 52 4.27 -13.01 9.73
C PHE A 52 5.27 -13.89 8.98
N ARG A 53 6.56 -13.53 8.98
CA ARG A 53 7.62 -14.40 8.48
C ARG A 53 7.89 -15.52 9.47
N GLU A 54 8.28 -16.68 8.94
CA GLU A 54 8.79 -17.79 9.75
C GLU A 54 9.99 -17.32 10.58
N LYS A 55 10.19 -17.94 11.75
CA LYS A 55 11.24 -17.48 12.68
C LYS A 55 12.62 -17.69 12.08
N GLU A 56 12.76 -18.76 11.31
CA GLU A 56 13.95 -19.25 10.63
C GLU A 56 14.47 -18.25 9.59
N PHE A 57 13.57 -17.45 9.00
CA PHE A 57 13.94 -16.36 8.10
C PHE A 57 14.91 -15.37 8.77
N TRP A 58 14.85 -15.23 10.10
CA TRP A 58 15.65 -14.28 10.85
C TRP A 58 16.97 -14.85 11.36
N ASN A 59 17.32 -16.10 11.05
CA ASN A 59 18.51 -16.74 11.62
C ASN A 59 19.80 -15.97 11.27
N GLU A 60 20.02 -15.68 9.99
CA GLU A 60 21.19 -14.90 9.53
C GLU A 60 21.26 -13.51 10.19
N TRP A 61 20.12 -12.85 10.36
CA TRP A 61 20.06 -11.56 11.04
C TRP A 61 20.38 -11.66 12.54
N ASN A 62 19.84 -12.68 13.21
CA ASN A 62 20.04 -12.88 14.63
C ASN A 62 21.49 -13.30 14.91
N GLU A 63 22.10 -14.10 14.04
CA GLU A 63 23.53 -14.44 14.09
C GLU A 63 24.38 -13.17 13.93
N PHE A 64 24.11 -12.36 12.90
CA PHE A 64 24.78 -11.08 12.69
C PHE A 64 24.63 -10.11 13.90
N TYR A 65 23.46 -10.08 14.53
CA TYR A 65 23.16 -9.16 15.63
C TYR A 65 23.75 -9.61 16.97
N ASN A 66 23.79 -10.93 17.22
CA ASN A 66 24.28 -11.53 18.47
C ASN A 66 25.78 -11.83 18.44
N ASP A 67 26.46 -11.56 17.34
CA ASP A 67 27.91 -11.67 17.26
C ASP A 67 28.50 -10.51 18.11
N ASP A 68 29.09 -10.84 19.26
CA ASP A 68 29.49 -9.92 20.33
C ASP A 68 30.90 -9.34 20.14
N GLU A 69 31.30 -8.99 18.91
CA GLU A 69 32.53 -8.19 18.71
C GLU A 69 32.26 -6.72 19.11
N GLU A 70 32.47 -6.43 20.40
CA GLU A 70 32.21 -5.14 21.06
C GLU A 70 33.02 -3.96 20.48
N ASP A 71 34.03 -4.23 19.65
CA ASP A 71 35.01 -3.23 19.17
C ASP A 71 34.86 -2.82 17.69
N GLU A 72 34.04 -3.50 16.88
CA GLU A 72 33.87 -3.16 15.46
C GLU A 72 32.70 -2.20 15.21
N SER A 73 32.92 -1.20 14.35
CA SER A 73 31.85 -0.26 14.02
C SER A 73 30.80 -0.94 13.12
N TRP A 74 29.50 -0.69 13.36
CA TRP A 74 28.37 -1.25 12.57
C TRP A 74 28.55 -1.24 11.03
N PRO A 75 29.15 -0.20 10.41
CA PRO A 75 29.41 -0.19 8.97
C PRO A 75 30.42 -1.24 8.49
N GLU A 76 31.35 -1.67 9.33
CA GLU A 76 32.41 -2.64 9.01
C GLU A 76 31.87 -4.08 9.04
N ARG A 77 30.89 -4.34 9.91
CA ARG A 77 30.21 -5.64 10.02
C ARG A 77 29.19 -5.88 8.90
N TYR A 78 28.68 -4.81 8.29
CA TYR A 78 27.58 -4.88 7.33
C TYR A 78 27.94 -5.68 6.07
N LEU A 79 27.29 -6.84 5.87
CA LEU A 79 27.55 -7.71 4.71
C LEU A 79 27.47 -6.94 3.39
N MET A 80 28.48 -7.12 2.53
CA MET A 80 28.57 -6.40 1.25
C MET A 80 27.35 -6.67 0.35
N GLU A 81 26.81 -7.89 0.37
CA GLU A 81 25.63 -8.26 -0.41
C GLU A 81 24.39 -7.49 0.02
N TRP A 82 24.21 -7.32 1.33
CA TRP A 82 23.15 -6.47 1.85
C TRP A 82 23.39 -5.04 1.39
N SER A 83 24.62 -4.54 1.48
CA SER A 83 25.01 -3.17 1.10
C SER A 83 24.69 -2.85 -0.37
N LEU A 84 24.95 -3.80 -1.26
CA LEU A 84 24.64 -3.71 -2.69
C LEU A 84 23.12 -3.71 -2.95
N THR A 85 22.35 -4.41 -2.12
CA THR A 85 20.88 -4.46 -2.20
C THR A 85 20.23 -3.19 -1.64
N VAL A 86 20.70 -2.69 -0.47
CA VAL A 86 20.10 -1.55 0.23
C VAL A 86 20.28 -0.25 -0.55
N ARG A 87 21.49 0.02 -1.05
CA ARG A 87 21.88 1.36 -1.51
C ARG A 87 21.03 1.87 -2.68
N PRO A 88 20.73 1.06 -3.71
CA PRO A 88 19.81 1.49 -4.77
C PRO A 88 18.41 1.81 -4.22
N THR A 89 17.87 0.99 -3.31
CA THR A 89 16.58 1.26 -2.67
C THR A 89 16.61 2.57 -1.87
N LEU A 90 17.66 2.81 -1.08
CA LEU A 90 17.81 4.04 -0.30
C LEU A 90 17.88 5.28 -1.20
N ALA A 91 18.62 5.20 -2.31
CA ALA A 91 18.69 6.28 -3.27
C ALA A 91 17.32 6.59 -3.86
N HIS A 92 16.55 5.56 -4.23
CA HIS A 92 15.18 5.72 -4.72
C HIS A 92 14.24 6.30 -3.66
N CYS A 93 14.32 5.80 -2.42
CA CYS A 93 13.52 6.30 -1.30
C CYS A 93 13.87 7.75 -0.95
N CYS A 94 15.13 8.16 -1.03
CA CYS A 94 15.55 9.55 -0.80
C CYS A 94 14.87 10.53 -1.76
N LEU A 95 14.66 10.13 -3.02
CA LEU A 95 13.95 10.95 -4.00
C LEU A 95 12.44 11.03 -3.71
N GLN A 96 11.87 10.02 -3.04
CA GLN A 96 10.43 9.86 -2.88
C GLN A 96 9.89 10.15 -1.48
N GLY A 97 10.71 10.18 -0.43
CA GLY A 97 10.19 10.26 0.94
C GLY A 97 11.16 9.98 2.09
N GLY A 98 12.41 9.60 1.82
CA GLY A 98 13.48 9.55 2.81
C GLY A 98 14.05 10.96 3.04
N SER A 99 14.53 11.25 4.24
CA SER A 99 15.30 12.47 4.52
C SER A 99 16.63 12.11 5.15
N TYR A 100 17.70 12.67 4.59
CA TYR A 100 19.03 12.62 5.18
C TYR A 100 19.02 13.42 6.48
N ASN A 101 19.47 12.82 7.59
CA ASN A 101 19.48 13.48 8.90
C ASN A 101 20.93 13.61 9.42
N PRO A 102 21.68 14.63 8.98
CA PRO A 102 23.10 14.77 9.31
C PRO A 102 23.37 15.09 10.80
N GLY A 103 22.36 15.56 11.54
CA GLY A 103 22.56 16.23 12.83
C GLY A 103 22.50 15.35 14.07
N LYS A 104 22.21 14.05 13.98
CA LYS A 104 21.90 13.23 15.16
C LYS A 104 22.57 11.86 15.11
N ARG A 105 23.90 11.87 15.21
CA ARG A 105 24.68 10.71 15.68
C ARG A 105 24.32 10.51 17.16
N GLY A 106 23.48 9.53 17.50
CA GLY A 106 23.26 9.30 18.93
C GLY A 106 22.31 8.19 19.37
N THR A 107 21.17 7.94 18.73
CA THR A 107 20.10 7.26 19.51
C THR A 107 19.17 6.29 18.80
N SER A 108 19.54 5.69 17.68
CA SER A 108 18.84 4.46 17.24
C SER A 108 19.75 3.51 16.48
N SER A 109 20.16 2.46 17.17
CA SER A 109 20.79 1.25 16.64
C SER A 109 19.77 0.44 15.85
N ARG A 110 19.39 0.94 14.66
CA ARG A 110 18.56 0.20 13.71
C ARG A 110 19.35 0.05 12.41
N THR A 111 19.77 -1.19 12.15
CA THR A 111 20.43 -1.61 10.92
C THR A 111 19.38 -2.09 9.91
N TYR A 112 19.65 -1.91 8.63
CA TYR A 112 18.79 -2.38 7.54
C TYR A 112 19.14 -3.82 7.17
N GLN A 113 18.17 -4.63 6.73
CA GLN A 113 18.44 -5.90 6.06
C GLN A 113 17.84 -5.86 4.65
N GLY A 114 18.68 -5.89 3.62
CA GLY A 114 18.22 -5.99 2.25
C GLY A 114 17.99 -7.45 1.89
N HIS A 115 16.77 -7.84 1.60
CA HIS A 115 16.48 -9.14 0.96
C HIS A 115 15.76 -8.85 -0.34
N SER A 116 16.31 -9.30 -1.47
CA SER A 116 15.67 -9.20 -2.79
C SER A 116 14.69 -10.36 -2.98
N HIS A 117 13.45 -10.24 -2.51
CA HIS A 117 12.47 -11.32 -2.62
C HIS A 117 11.14 -10.86 -3.21
N SER A 118 11.23 -10.19 -4.36
CA SER A 118 10.10 -10.03 -5.28
C SER A 118 10.44 -10.78 -6.56
N PRO A 119 9.49 -11.51 -7.18
CA PRO A 119 9.64 -12.04 -8.53
C PRO A 119 10.06 -10.96 -9.55
N ASN A 120 9.83 -9.68 -9.22
CA ASN A 120 10.16 -8.51 -10.03
C ASN A 120 11.36 -7.69 -9.46
N GLY A 121 12.15 -8.25 -8.55
CA GLY A 121 13.45 -7.68 -8.13
C GLY A 121 13.43 -6.43 -7.23
N ALA A 122 12.26 -5.92 -6.82
CA ALA A 122 12.17 -4.60 -6.17
C ALA A 122 11.69 -4.57 -4.70
N SER A 123 11.36 -5.71 -4.07
CA SER A 123 10.97 -5.67 -2.66
C SER A 123 12.20 -5.82 -1.78
N SER A 124 12.57 -4.76 -1.08
CA SER A 124 13.51 -4.82 0.04
C SER A 124 12.73 -4.59 1.34
N THR A 125 12.87 -5.52 2.27
CA THR A 125 12.15 -5.50 3.54
C THR A 125 12.77 -4.49 4.50
N TRP A 126 12.00 -3.53 4.99
CA TRP A 126 12.49 -2.59 6.00
C TRP A 126 12.33 -3.15 7.40
N GLN A 127 13.43 -3.56 8.02
CA GLN A 127 13.40 -3.85 9.44
C GLN A 127 14.04 -2.73 10.23
N ALA A 128 13.23 -2.13 11.11
CA ALA A 128 13.68 -1.17 12.10
C ALA A 128 13.55 -1.85 13.48
N ARG A 129 14.42 -2.82 13.79
CA ARG A 129 14.50 -3.37 15.16
C ARG A 129 15.27 -2.38 16.02
N SER A 130 14.59 -1.57 16.82
CA SER A 130 15.16 -1.18 18.12
C SER A 130 14.50 -2.04 19.18
N LEU A 131 15.34 -2.60 20.05
CA LEU A 131 15.04 -2.98 21.43
C LEU A 131 13.95 -2.08 22.03
N HIS A 132 12.71 -2.56 22.00
CA HIS A 132 11.88 -2.77 23.16
C HIS A 132 10.56 -3.36 22.68
N GLN A 133 10.19 -4.44 23.35
CA GLN A 133 8.82 -4.88 23.53
C GLN A 133 7.82 -3.70 23.50
N LEU A 134 7.19 -3.45 22.36
CA LEU A 134 5.76 -3.09 22.35
C LEU A 134 4.96 -4.40 22.44
N GLN A 135 5.29 -5.20 23.46
CA GLN A 135 4.43 -6.29 23.95
C GLN A 135 3.24 -5.75 24.78
N GLY A 136 3.12 -4.42 24.94
CA GLY A 136 2.05 -3.83 25.75
C GLY A 136 0.70 -3.68 25.04
N THR A 137 0.67 -3.19 23.80
CA THR A 137 -0.60 -2.77 23.16
C THR A 137 -0.47 -2.63 21.63
N THR A 138 0.29 -3.49 20.95
CA THR A 138 0.20 -3.53 19.49
C THR A 138 -1.21 -3.97 19.13
N ARG A 139 -2.07 -3.00 18.79
CA ARG A 139 -3.34 -3.24 18.11
C ARG A 139 -2.98 -3.93 16.82
N LYS A 140 -2.92 -5.27 16.86
CA LYS A 140 -2.85 -6.09 15.66
C LYS A 140 -3.99 -5.60 14.80
N VAL A 141 -3.68 -5.12 13.60
CA VAL A 141 -4.71 -4.99 12.59
C VAL A 141 -5.15 -6.41 12.35
N GLN A 142 -6.27 -6.80 12.94
CA GLN A 142 -6.96 -7.99 12.48
C GLN A 142 -7.30 -7.66 11.04
N HIS A 143 -6.59 -8.28 10.10
CA HIS A 143 -7.16 -8.48 8.79
C HIS A 143 -8.40 -9.32 9.07
N GLU A 144 -9.56 -8.67 9.21
CA GLU A 144 -10.82 -9.39 9.24
C GLU A 144 -10.79 -10.30 8.01
N ASN A 145 -10.74 -11.61 8.26
CA ASN A 145 -10.82 -12.67 7.26
C ASN A 145 -12.22 -12.72 6.62
N ARG A 146 -12.89 -11.57 6.50
CA ARG A 146 -14.01 -11.43 5.60
C ARG A 146 -13.39 -11.32 4.23
N SER A 147 -13.44 -12.41 3.46
CA SER A 147 -13.23 -12.28 2.04
C SER A 147 -14.20 -11.18 1.58
N VAL A 148 -13.64 -10.16 0.94
CA VAL A 148 -14.41 -9.06 0.35
C VAL A 148 -15.50 -9.63 -0.59
N PHE A 149 -15.25 -10.84 -1.08
CA PHE A 149 -16.08 -11.76 -1.85
C PHE A 149 -17.40 -12.22 -1.23
N PHE A 150 -17.50 -12.44 0.08
CA PHE A 150 -18.79 -12.89 0.65
C PHE A 150 -19.89 -11.83 0.43
N GLY A 151 -19.50 -10.55 0.32
CA GLY A 151 -20.40 -9.47 -0.06
C GLY A 151 -20.80 -9.48 -1.55
N THR A 152 -19.86 -9.80 -2.45
CA THR A 152 -20.11 -9.81 -3.91
C THR A 152 -21.02 -10.97 -4.33
N LEU A 153 -20.80 -12.16 -3.76
CA LEU A 153 -21.59 -13.37 -4.06
C LEU A 153 -23.09 -13.21 -3.75
N ALA A 154 -23.42 -12.50 -2.66
CA ALA A 154 -24.81 -12.27 -2.29
C ALA A 154 -25.54 -11.31 -3.26
N MET A 155 -24.82 -10.35 -3.84
CA MET A 155 -25.39 -9.35 -4.73
C MET A 155 -25.41 -9.80 -6.20
N ALA A 156 -24.37 -10.50 -6.66
CA ALA A 156 -24.30 -11.06 -8.01
C ALA A 156 -25.41 -12.09 -8.31
N ARG A 157 -25.98 -12.72 -7.27
CA ARG A 157 -27.06 -13.70 -7.42
C ARG A 157 -28.41 -13.12 -7.85
N ASN A 158 -28.64 -11.83 -7.67
CA ASN A 158 -29.98 -11.24 -7.83
C ASN A 158 -30.08 -10.24 -9.00
N HIS A 159 -28.96 -9.70 -9.51
CA HIS A 159 -28.93 -8.67 -10.56
C HIS A 159 -27.67 -8.81 -11.44
N PRO A 160 -27.64 -8.24 -12.66
CA PRO A 160 -26.42 -8.07 -13.45
C PRO A 160 -25.49 -7.01 -12.80
N ALA A 161 -24.99 -7.33 -11.62
CA ALA A 161 -24.25 -6.42 -10.77
C ALA A 161 -22.92 -6.01 -11.42
N ARG A 162 -22.55 -4.74 -11.25
CA ARG A 162 -21.26 -4.19 -11.65
C ARG A 162 -20.45 -3.86 -10.41
N PHE A 163 -19.14 -4.02 -10.52
CA PHE A 163 -18.26 -3.89 -9.38
C PHE A 163 -17.09 -2.95 -9.65
N ALA A 164 -16.56 -2.39 -8.56
CA ALA A 164 -15.27 -1.74 -8.56
C ALA A 164 -14.45 -2.12 -7.32
N LEU A 165 -13.17 -2.40 -7.55
CA LEU A 165 -12.15 -2.62 -6.54
C LEU A 165 -11.25 -1.38 -6.53
N LEU A 166 -11.56 -0.43 -5.64
CA LEU A 166 -10.83 0.82 -5.50
C LEU A 166 -9.70 0.67 -4.50
N ARG A 167 -8.50 1.12 -4.86
CA ARG A 167 -7.34 1.15 -3.97
C ARG A 167 -6.92 2.58 -3.68
N THR A 168 -6.52 2.83 -2.44
CA THR A 168 -5.90 4.11 -2.10
C THR A 168 -4.42 4.13 -2.53
N TRP A 169 -3.97 5.28 -3.02
CA TRP A 169 -2.58 5.49 -3.42
C TRP A 169 -1.62 5.28 -2.24
N SER A 170 -0.56 4.57 -2.53
CA SER A 170 0.61 4.44 -1.65
C SER A 170 1.83 4.06 -2.48
N SER A 171 3.00 4.53 -2.06
CA SER A 171 4.28 4.11 -2.62
C SER A 171 4.52 2.61 -2.35
N PRO A 172 5.27 1.91 -3.20
CA PRO A 172 5.89 0.62 -2.87
C PRO A 172 6.39 0.49 -1.42
N HIS A 173 7.01 1.54 -0.88
CA HIS A 173 7.75 1.44 0.38
C HIS A 173 7.10 2.16 1.57
N TYR A 174 6.14 3.07 1.34
CA TYR A 174 5.54 3.86 2.40
C TYR A 174 4.06 4.20 2.15
N TYR A 175 3.33 4.46 3.23
CA TYR A 175 2.01 5.10 3.19
C TYR A 175 2.17 6.62 3.23
N PRO A 176 1.30 7.42 2.58
CA PRO A 176 1.39 8.89 2.55
C PRO A 176 1.09 9.60 3.89
N PHE A 177 1.35 8.94 5.03
CA PHE A 177 1.28 9.56 6.35
C PHE A 177 2.64 10.09 6.74
N MET A 178 2.72 11.38 7.02
CA MET A 178 3.96 11.93 7.58
C MET A 178 4.19 11.38 8.98
N CYS A 179 5.41 10.88 9.23
CA CYS A 179 5.88 10.65 10.59
C CYS A 179 6.05 12.02 11.26
N ASP A 180 5.43 12.19 12.43
CA ASP A 180 5.59 13.39 13.24
C ASP A 180 7.00 13.50 13.81
N GLY A 181 7.33 14.61 14.48
CA GLY A 181 8.68 14.86 14.97
C GLY A 181 9.22 13.77 15.91
N THR A 182 8.36 13.18 16.74
CA THR A 182 8.70 12.13 17.70
C THR A 182 8.81 10.74 17.05
N ASP A 183 7.86 10.40 16.17
CA ASP A 183 7.83 9.15 15.41
C ASP A 183 8.91 9.11 14.32
N ARG A 184 9.39 10.26 13.87
CA ARG A 184 10.52 10.33 12.94
C ARG A 184 11.80 9.79 13.57
N TYR A 185 12.00 9.95 14.88
CA TYR A 185 13.13 9.33 15.58
C TYR A 185 13.01 7.82 15.63
N SER A 186 11.81 7.31 15.90
CA SER A 186 11.56 5.86 15.94
C SER A 186 11.64 5.21 14.56
N THR A 187 11.86 5.97 13.49
CA THR A 187 12.07 5.47 12.13
C THR A 187 13.45 5.82 11.58
N THR A 188 14.38 6.27 12.43
CA THR A 188 15.78 6.48 12.03
C THR A 188 16.55 5.17 11.93
N PHE A 189 17.49 5.10 10.99
CA PHE A 189 18.36 3.96 10.78
C PHE A 189 19.70 4.39 10.16
N LEU A 190 20.71 3.52 10.25
CA LEU A 190 22.03 3.72 9.66
C LEU A 190 22.19 2.86 8.41
N ASP A 191 22.89 3.37 7.40
CA ASP A 191 23.36 2.57 6.27
C ASP A 191 24.79 2.06 6.45
N SER A 192 25.25 1.25 5.49
CA SER A 192 26.61 0.67 5.45
C SER A 192 27.74 1.70 5.28
N ARG A 193 27.46 2.99 5.25
CA ARG A 193 28.43 4.10 5.24
C ARG A 193 28.29 4.98 6.49
N ASN A 194 27.59 4.49 7.51
CA ASN A 194 27.29 5.21 8.74
C ASN A 194 26.47 6.50 8.51
N ARG A 195 25.73 6.59 7.40
CA ARG A 195 24.84 7.74 7.16
C ARG A 195 23.53 7.50 7.87
N SER A 196 23.03 8.53 8.54
CA SER A 196 21.75 8.50 9.23
C SER A 196 20.62 8.94 8.31
N TRP A 197 19.57 8.13 8.30
CA TRP A 197 18.39 8.31 7.49
C TRP A 197 17.17 8.32 8.40
N ALA A 198 16.15 9.09 8.01
CA ALA A 198 14.85 9.09 8.66
C ALA A 198 13.74 8.99 7.62
N TRP A 199 12.67 8.25 7.96
CA TRP A 199 11.47 8.23 7.16
C TRP A 199 10.66 9.52 7.35
N ARG A 200 10.36 10.20 6.23
CA ARG A 200 9.39 11.30 6.25
C ARG A 200 7.97 10.75 6.33
N PHE A 201 7.73 9.60 5.70
CA PHE A 201 6.43 8.94 5.60
C PHE A 201 6.45 7.56 6.25
N VAL A 202 5.32 7.11 6.79
CA VAL A 202 5.20 5.83 7.50
C VAL A 202 5.62 4.67 6.58
N PRO A 203 6.74 3.97 6.88
CA PRO A 203 7.21 2.88 6.03
C PRO A 203 6.27 1.68 6.15
N LYS A 204 5.96 1.05 5.01
CA LYS A 204 5.03 -0.08 4.96
C LYS A 204 5.50 -1.25 5.80
N ASP A 205 6.82 -1.44 5.95
CA ASP A 205 7.36 -2.59 6.68
C ASP A 205 7.49 -2.44 8.20
N MET A 206 7.21 -1.25 8.75
CA MET A 206 7.21 -1.04 10.20
C MET A 206 6.05 -1.76 10.90
N THR A 207 6.28 -2.19 12.14
CA THR A 207 5.24 -2.76 13.00
C THR A 207 4.05 -1.81 13.12
N ALA A 208 2.84 -2.33 12.86
CA ALA A 208 1.58 -1.57 12.92
C ALA A 208 1.49 -0.33 12.00
N SER A 209 2.38 -0.21 11.01
CA SER A 209 2.38 0.88 10.02
C SER A 209 1.05 1.02 9.26
N GLU A 210 0.37 -0.11 9.07
CA GLU A 210 -0.88 -0.20 8.31
C GLU A 210 -2.12 0.21 9.12
N TYR A 211 -2.00 0.33 10.45
CA TYR A 211 -3.12 0.64 11.34
C TYR A 211 -3.75 1.98 10.98
N SER A 212 -2.95 3.04 10.94
CA SER A 212 -3.41 4.40 10.63
C SER A 212 -4.09 4.50 9.26
N PRO A 213 -3.54 3.97 8.15
CA PRO A 213 -4.23 3.95 6.86
C PRO A 213 -5.56 3.23 6.90
N HIS A 214 -5.57 2.00 7.38
CA HIS A 214 -6.74 1.15 7.33
C HIS A 214 -7.87 1.70 8.22
N GLU A 215 -7.54 2.16 9.42
CA GLU A 215 -8.49 2.78 10.34
C GLU A 215 -9.03 4.11 9.79
N THR A 216 -8.19 4.90 9.11
CA THR A 216 -8.65 6.14 8.47
C THR A 216 -9.68 5.83 7.39
N ILE A 217 -9.39 4.90 6.48
CA ILE A 217 -10.34 4.51 5.42
C ILE A 217 -11.65 3.99 6.02
N LYS A 218 -11.55 3.08 7.01
CA LYS A 218 -12.70 2.54 7.73
C LYS A 218 -13.57 3.65 8.33
N ARG A 219 -12.97 4.62 9.02
CA ARG A 219 -13.71 5.76 9.61
C ARG A 219 -14.37 6.64 8.57
N ARG A 220 -13.65 6.96 7.48
CA ARG A 220 -14.15 7.81 6.39
C ARG A 220 -15.38 7.21 5.73
N LEU A 221 -15.35 5.92 5.43
CA LEU A 221 -16.50 5.20 4.89
C LEU A 221 -17.61 5.05 5.94
N GLY A 222 -17.24 4.87 7.21
CA GLY A 222 -18.16 4.77 8.33
C GLY A 222 -19.09 5.98 8.50
N TYR A 223 -18.61 7.21 8.24
CA TYR A 223 -19.46 8.41 8.30
C TYR A 223 -20.61 8.40 7.29
N LEU A 224 -20.41 7.73 6.15
CA LEU A 224 -21.40 7.61 5.08
C LEU A 224 -22.06 6.23 5.06
N LYS A 225 -21.88 5.41 6.11
CA LYS A 225 -22.43 4.04 6.17
C LYS A 225 -23.94 4.00 5.93
N HIS A 226 -24.68 5.01 6.41
CA HIS A 226 -26.12 5.12 6.17
C HIS A 226 -26.48 5.32 4.68
N GLN A 227 -25.61 5.97 3.90
CA GLN A 227 -25.79 6.19 2.47
C GLN A 227 -25.33 4.96 1.67
N PHE A 228 -24.24 4.33 2.09
CA PHE A 228 -23.68 3.16 1.42
C PHE A 228 -24.48 1.88 1.67
N GLY A 229 -25.13 1.74 2.83
CA GLY A 229 -25.76 0.49 3.21
C GLY A 229 -24.77 -0.67 3.14
N SER A 230 -25.12 -1.72 2.38
CA SER A 230 -24.25 -2.87 2.10
C SER A 230 -23.43 -2.74 0.81
N ARG A 231 -23.53 -1.63 0.06
CA ARG A 231 -22.93 -1.46 -1.28
C ARG A 231 -21.42 -1.22 -1.26
N VAL A 232 -20.88 -0.78 -0.13
CA VAL A 232 -19.46 -0.45 0.02
C VAL A 232 -18.88 -1.20 1.21
N ILE A 233 -17.81 -1.94 0.96
CA ILE A 233 -17.08 -2.73 1.95
C ILE A 233 -15.60 -2.42 1.81
N ASN A 234 -14.86 -2.30 2.92
CA ASN A 234 -13.41 -2.14 2.85
C ASN A 234 -12.67 -3.24 3.61
N ARG A 235 -11.51 -3.61 3.08
CA ARG A 235 -10.50 -4.46 3.72
C ARG A 235 -9.17 -3.72 3.65
N GLY A 236 -8.83 -3.03 4.73
CA GLY A 236 -7.66 -2.18 4.76
C GLY A 236 -7.74 -1.05 3.74
N ASP A 237 -6.80 -1.05 2.79
CA ASP A 237 -6.66 -0.08 1.69
C ASP A 237 -7.46 -0.42 0.42
N LEU A 238 -8.08 -1.61 0.39
CA LEU A 238 -8.96 -2.06 -0.69
C LEU A 238 -10.41 -1.79 -0.35
N ILE A 239 -11.14 -1.16 -1.25
CA ILE A 239 -12.56 -0.82 -1.13
C ILE A 239 -13.31 -1.49 -2.27
N LEU A 240 -14.22 -2.39 -1.94
CA LEU A 240 -15.20 -2.92 -2.86
C LEU A 240 -16.42 -2.00 -2.91
N VAL A 241 -16.81 -1.67 -4.13
CA VAL A 241 -18.05 -0.96 -4.46
C VAL A 241 -18.88 -1.86 -5.35
N MET A 242 -20.17 -1.95 -5.06
CA MET A 242 -21.11 -2.80 -5.78
C MET A 242 -22.27 -1.92 -6.26
N GLY A 243 -22.61 -1.98 -7.55
CA GLY A 243 -23.77 -1.34 -8.16
C GLY A 243 -24.68 -2.38 -8.84
N GLU A 244 -25.98 -2.09 -8.88
CA GLU A 244 -26.95 -2.94 -9.62
C GLU A 244 -26.76 -2.87 -11.13
N ASP A 245 -26.26 -1.74 -11.60
CA ASP A 245 -25.91 -1.42 -12.98
C ASP A 245 -24.72 -0.43 -13.01
N GLU A 246 -24.38 0.06 -14.20
CA GLU A 246 -23.28 1.02 -14.38
C GLU A 246 -23.57 2.40 -13.73
N ASP A 247 -24.81 2.88 -13.77
CA ASP A 247 -25.20 4.17 -13.19
C ASP A 247 -25.09 4.14 -11.65
N ASP A 248 -25.60 3.08 -11.02
CA ASP A 248 -25.52 2.86 -9.58
C ASP A 248 -24.07 2.67 -9.13
N LEU A 249 -23.28 1.89 -9.89
CA LEU A 249 -21.85 1.75 -9.63
C LEU A 249 -21.13 3.10 -9.71
N PHE A 250 -21.39 3.90 -10.74
CA PHE A 250 -20.77 5.22 -10.92
C PHE A 250 -21.06 6.13 -9.73
N LYS A 251 -22.32 6.19 -9.29
CA LYS A 251 -22.75 6.98 -8.12
C LYS A 251 -21.97 6.61 -6.86
N TYR A 252 -21.89 5.33 -6.51
CA TYR A 252 -21.17 4.90 -5.30
C TYR A 252 -19.66 5.07 -5.43
N CYS A 253 -19.10 4.80 -6.60
CA CYS A 253 -17.68 5.03 -6.87
C CYS A 253 -17.29 6.50 -6.67
N ILE A 254 -18.10 7.44 -7.17
CA ILE A 254 -17.88 8.88 -6.95
C ILE A 254 -18.02 9.22 -5.46
N THR A 255 -19.03 8.68 -4.79
CA THR A 255 -19.26 8.96 -3.37
C THR A 255 -18.10 8.44 -2.51
N VAL A 256 -17.58 7.23 -2.78
CA VAL A 256 -16.36 6.70 -2.13
C VAL A 256 -15.15 7.57 -2.44
N THR A 257 -14.96 7.95 -3.71
CA THR A 257 -13.86 8.82 -4.13
C THR A 257 -13.88 10.14 -3.35
N LEU A 258 -15.04 10.80 -3.26
CA LEU A 258 -15.20 12.02 -2.46
C LEU A 258 -15.00 11.76 -0.97
N ALA A 259 -15.53 10.66 -0.42
CA ALA A 259 -15.36 10.31 0.99
C ALA A 259 -13.88 10.14 1.36
N ILE A 260 -13.07 9.59 0.47
CA ILE A 260 -11.65 9.36 0.68
C ILE A 260 -10.82 10.61 0.41
N GLN A 261 -11.07 11.31 -0.71
CA GLN A 261 -10.21 12.40 -1.18
C GLN A 261 -10.55 13.78 -0.60
N THR A 262 -11.72 13.99 0.00
CA THR A 262 -12.04 15.28 0.64
C THR A 262 -11.28 15.48 1.95
N LYS A 263 -11.19 16.74 2.42
CA LYS A 263 -10.43 17.18 3.62
C LYS A 263 -10.31 16.09 4.70
N PRO A 264 -9.08 15.73 5.13
CA PRO A 264 -7.83 16.48 4.95
C PRO A 264 -7.05 16.27 3.64
N TRP A 265 -7.64 15.78 2.54
CA TRP A 265 -6.94 15.57 1.23
C TRP A 265 -5.66 14.73 1.36
N MET A 266 -5.65 13.77 2.28
CA MET A 266 -4.46 12.92 2.50
C MET A 266 -4.43 11.70 1.57
N TRP A 267 -5.51 11.44 0.85
CA TRP A 267 -5.71 10.20 0.12
C TRP A 267 -6.15 10.46 -1.30
N GLU A 268 -5.69 9.59 -2.18
CA GLU A 268 -6.10 9.53 -3.56
C GLU A 268 -6.54 8.11 -3.88
N ILE A 269 -7.57 7.97 -4.71
CA ILE A 269 -7.88 6.68 -5.30
C ILE A 269 -6.90 6.47 -6.45
N ASP A 270 -6.09 5.43 -6.34
CA ASP A 270 -5.12 5.05 -7.34
C ASP A 270 -5.83 4.28 -8.46
N LEU A 271 -6.18 4.99 -9.52
CA LEU A 271 -6.87 4.41 -10.68
C LEU A 271 -6.02 3.34 -11.39
N TRP A 272 -4.69 3.41 -11.30
CA TRP A 272 -3.78 2.41 -11.85
C TRP A 272 -3.74 1.12 -11.04
N LYS A 273 -4.08 1.18 -9.75
CA LYS A 273 -4.21 0.01 -8.88
C LYS A 273 -5.65 -0.43 -8.65
N SER A 274 -6.61 0.28 -9.23
CA SER A 274 -8.05 0.03 -9.09
C SER A 274 -8.64 -0.63 -10.33
N PHE A 275 -9.62 -1.51 -10.14
CA PHE A 275 -10.40 -2.11 -11.22
C PHE A 275 -11.82 -1.58 -11.13
N ILE A 276 -12.33 -0.99 -12.21
CA ILE A 276 -13.61 -0.29 -12.21
C ILE A 276 -14.45 -0.83 -13.35
N ASN A 277 -15.74 -0.99 -13.10
CA ASN A 277 -16.70 -1.51 -14.07
C ASN A 277 -16.33 -2.93 -14.53
N VAL A 278 -16.14 -3.83 -13.56
CA VAL A 278 -15.85 -5.26 -13.79
C VAL A 278 -17.06 -6.11 -13.39
N ASP A 279 -17.11 -7.34 -13.89
CA ASP A 279 -18.11 -8.33 -13.54
C ASP A 279 -17.64 -9.26 -12.41
N MET A 280 -18.52 -10.18 -12.01
CA MET A 280 -18.23 -11.16 -10.97
C MET A 280 -17.13 -12.13 -11.39
N ASP A 281 -17.14 -12.59 -12.64
CA ASP A 281 -16.16 -13.54 -13.18
C ASP A 281 -14.74 -12.97 -13.08
N PHE A 282 -14.55 -11.68 -13.38
CA PHE A 282 -13.27 -11.00 -13.21
C PHE A 282 -12.82 -11.01 -11.74
N ILE A 283 -13.73 -10.71 -10.81
CA ILE A 283 -13.42 -10.70 -9.39
C ILE A 283 -12.97 -12.10 -8.95
N GLU A 284 -13.72 -13.16 -9.28
CA GLU A 284 -13.40 -14.56 -8.98
C GLU A 284 -11.99 -14.96 -9.44
N ARG A 285 -11.62 -14.61 -10.68
CA ARG A 285 -10.25 -14.85 -11.20
C ARG A 285 -9.16 -14.13 -10.40
N MET A 286 -9.44 -12.98 -9.78
CA MET A 286 -8.45 -12.27 -8.97
C MET A 286 -8.13 -12.96 -7.63
N GLU A 287 -9.00 -13.82 -7.11
CA GLU A 287 -8.78 -14.53 -5.84
C GLU A 287 -7.87 -15.74 -5.97
N GLU A 288 -7.86 -16.37 -7.16
CA GLU A 288 -7.03 -17.55 -7.44
C GLU A 288 -5.52 -17.22 -7.50
N HIS A 289 -5.16 -15.94 -7.53
CA HIS A 289 -3.79 -15.44 -7.56
C HIS A 289 -3.32 -14.94 -6.21
#